data_AF-A0A9E4WZU3-F1
#
_entry.id   AF-A0A9E4WZU3-F1
#
_cell.length_a   1.000
_cell.length_b   1.000
_cell.length_c   1.000
_cell.angle_alpha   90.00
_cell.angle_beta   90.00
_cell.angle_gamma   90.00
#
_symmetry.space_group_name_H-M   'P 1'
#
loop_
_entity.id
_entity.type
_entity.pdbx_description
1 polymer ?
#
loop_
_entity_poly.entity_id
_entity_poly.type
_entity_poly.pdbx_seq_one_letter_code
_entity_poly.pdbx_strand_id
1 'polypeptide(L)'
;MVTTSVRNAMLSRLGGARAMQRVASPSIVIGLGSTACQITRQLEDATSSWNAADRKSLGFLYMDTREATRDEINRAARFIGLNLPHFSNLRDMRPWITECVPELRHLSLSREGALGMLANAGVAARYNYANIRGHIDALIGDVCPYYEGKTYLRIHLVAFLGGGTIGALPILLAALSEARGTAYNFSTVLHLLMPQRGMSRDPDNSYPLQLRNTYATIQFLR
;
A
#
# COMPACT_ATOMS: atom_id res chain seq x y z
N MET A 1 27.51 -18.30 -2.89
CA MET A 1 27.36 -17.03 -2.14
C MET A 1 27.99 -15.93 -2.98
N VAL A 2 27.17 -15.14 -3.70
CA VAL A 2 27.68 -13.97 -4.44
C VAL A 2 27.66 -12.80 -3.48
N THR A 3 28.84 -12.31 -3.09
CA THR A 3 28.98 -11.22 -2.12
C THR A 3 28.43 -9.92 -2.67
N THR A 4 27.79 -9.14 -1.81
CA THR A 4 27.16 -7.83 -2.06
C THR A 4 28.10 -6.85 -2.78
N SER A 5 29.42 -7.02 -2.59
CA SER A 5 30.48 -6.26 -3.27
C SER A 5 30.52 -6.47 -4.79
N VAL A 6 30.29 -7.69 -5.27
CA VAL A 6 30.32 -8.02 -6.71
C VAL A 6 29.10 -7.46 -7.41
N ARG A 7 27.93 -7.45 -6.74
CA ARG A 7 26.69 -6.86 -7.27
C ARG A 7 26.81 -5.34 -7.41
N ASN A 8 27.37 -4.67 -6.40
CA ASN A 8 27.62 -3.23 -6.44
C ASN A 8 28.69 -2.85 -7.48
N ALA A 9 29.74 -3.67 -7.65
CA ALA A 9 30.75 -3.45 -8.66
C ALA A 9 30.19 -3.59 -10.09
N MET A 10 29.30 -4.56 -10.34
CA MET A 10 28.65 -4.74 -11.64
C MET A 10 27.70 -3.58 -11.98
N LEU A 11 26.95 -3.08 -10.99
CA LEU A 11 26.07 -1.91 -11.16
C LEU A 11 26.86 -0.61 -11.39
N SER A 12 28.05 -0.48 -10.80
CA SER A 12 28.93 0.69 -11.01
C SER A 12 29.56 0.72 -12.41
N ARG A 13 29.92 -0.44 -12.98
CA ARG A 13 30.54 -0.53 -14.32
C ARG A 13 29.56 -0.24 -15.47
N LEU A 14 28.26 -0.30 -15.22
CA LEU A 14 27.21 0.11 -16.18
C LEU A 14 26.87 1.60 -16.10
N GLY A 15 27.41 2.36 -15.14
CA GLY A 15 26.98 3.73 -14.80
C GLY A 15 27.81 4.87 -15.38
N GLY A 16 28.69 4.61 -16.36
CA GLY A 16 29.55 5.63 -16.98
C GLY A 16 28.88 6.57 -17.99
N ALA A 17 27.55 6.54 -18.13
CA ALA A 17 26.82 7.34 -19.11
C ALA A 17 25.88 8.33 -18.39
N ARG A 18 25.91 9.60 -18.81
CA ARG A 18 24.97 10.72 -18.53
C ARG A 18 23.81 10.33 -17.61
N ALA A 19 23.68 10.98 -16.45
CA ALA A 19 22.57 10.86 -15.49
C ALA A 19 21.27 10.37 -16.16
N MET A 20 21.14 9.04 -16.24
CA MET A 20 20.11 8.43 -17.06
C MET A 20 18.83 8.56 -16.26
N GLN A 21 17.82 9.22 -16.81
CA GLN A 21 16.54 9.41 -16.16
C GLN A 21 15.99 8.04 -15.77
N ARG A 22 15.91 7.77 -14.46
CA ARG A 22 15.50 6.47 -13.94
C ARG A 22 13.99 6.33 -13.93
N VAL A 23 13.27 7.45 -13.80
CA VAL A 23 11.81 7.50 -13.73
C VAL A 23 11.25 7.95 -15.07
N ALA A 24 10.70 7.00 -15.83
CA ALA A 24 10.11 7.26 -17.15
C ALA A 24 8.78 8.04 -17.07
N SER A 25 8.04 7.90 -15.97
CA SER A 25 6.76 8.57 -15.73
C SER A 25 6.59 8.85 -14.24
N PRO A 26 5.97 9.98 -13.86
CA PRO A 26 5.57 10.22 -12.47
C PRO A 26 4.87 8.99 -11.90
N SER A 27 5.26 8.58 -10.68
CA SER A 27 4.76 7.34 -10.09
C SER A 27 4.52 7.46 -8.59
N ILE A 28 3.45 6.86 -8.11
CA ILE A 28 3.15 6.72 -6.68
C ILE A 28 3.25 5.25 -6.30
N VAL A 29 4.00 4.94 -5.24
CA VAL A 29 4.10 3.59 -4.67
C VAL A 29 3.32 3.54 -3.35
N ILE A 30 2.31 2.67 -3.29
CA ILE A 30 1.45 2.50 -2.12
C ILE A 30 1.77 1.14 -1.49
N GLY A 31 2.25 1.13 -0.25
CA GLY A 31 2.38 -0.09 0.55
C GLY A 31 1.12 -0.35 1.36
N LEU A 32 0.43 -1.46 1.13
CA LEU A 32 -0.78 -1.87 1.86
C LEU A 32 -0.52 -3.05 2.80
N GLY A 33 -0.54 -2.79 4.11
CA GLY A 33 -0.23 -3.74 5.18
C GLY A 33 1.25 -3.76 5.55
N SER A 34 1.58 -4.36 6.70
CA SER A 34 2.91 -4.26 7.31
C SER A 34 4.05 -4.72 6.39
N THR A 35 3.92 -5.91 5.79
CA THR A 35 4.93 -6.46 4.87
C THR A 35 5.14 -5.55 3.65
N ALA A 36 4.05 -5.06 3.05
CA ALA A 36 4.13 -4.18 1.90
C ALA A 36 4.71 -2.81 2.28
N CYS A 37 4.37 -2.27 3.45
CA CYS A 37 4.94 -1.03 3.95
C CYS A 37 6.46 -1.15 4.15
N GLN A 38 6.95 -2.27 4.66
CA GLN A 38 8.39 -2.53 4.80
C GLN A 38 9.10 -2.61 3.45
N ILE A 39 8.50 -3.29 2.46
CA ILE A 39 9.04 -3.33 1.09
C ILE A 39 9.05 -1.93 0.47
N THR A 40 7.94 -1.19 0.56
CA THR A 40 7.84 0.18 0.04
C THR A 40 8.85 1.10 0.72
N ARG A 41 9.12 0.94 2.01
CA ARG A 41 10.18 1.67 2.73
C ARG A 41 11.56 1.35 2.17
N GLN A 42 11.89 0.07 1.99
CA GLN A 42 13.16 -0.33 1.39
C GLN A 42 13.32 0.22 -0.03
N LEU A 43 12.24 0.26 -0.82
CA LEU A 43 12.22 0.89 -2.13
C LEU A 43 12.50 2.40 -2.04
N GLU A 44 11.82 3.14 -1.16
CA GLU A 44 12.08 4.56 -0.95
C GLU A 44 13.52 4.82 -0.52
N ASP A 45 14.05 4.03 0.42
CA ASP A 45 15.43 4.17 0.90
C ASP A 45 16.45 3.89 -0.22
N ALA A 46 16.16 2.96 -1.14
CA ALA A 46 16.98 2.72 -2.32
C ALA A 46 17.00 3.90 -3.32
N THR A 47 15.98 4.76 -3.30
CA THR A 47 15.93 5.98 -4.13
C THR A 47 16.71 7.17 -3.54
N SER A 48 17.23 7.05 -2.32
CA SER A 48 17.99 8.13 -1.64
C SER A 48 19.17 8.66 -2.45
N SER A 49 19.83 7.77 -3.21
CA SER A 49 20.97 8.07 -4.09
C SER A 49 20.59 8.63 -5.46
N TRP A 50 19.30 8.74 -5.78
CA TRP A 50 18.83 9.20 -7.09
C TRP A 50 18.88 10.72 -7.19
N ASN A 51 18.89 11.23 -8.42
CA ASN A 51 18.88 12.68 -8.65
C ASN A 51 17.55 13.31 -8.18
N ALA A 52 17.57 14.63 -7.94
CA ALA A 52 16.41 15.33 -7.39
C ALA A 52 15.17 15.29 -8.30
N ALA A 53 15.35 15.29 -9.63
CA ALA A 53 14.25 15.24 -10.59
C ALA A 53 13.52 13.89 -10.54
N ASP A 54 14.26 12.78 -10.55
CA ASP A 54 13.71 11.43 -10.42
C ASP A 54 12.98 11.28 -9.08
N ARG A 55 13.57 11.75 -7.97
CA ARG A 55 12.90 11.70 -6.66
C ARG A 55 11.64 12.56 -6.58
N LYS A 56 11.62 13.75 -7.21
CA LYS A 56 10.42 14.62 -7.25
C LYS A 56 9.27 13.92 -7.97
N SER A 57 9.58 13.11 -8.99
CA SER A 57 8.59 12.35 -9.74
C SER A 57 8.15 11.04 -9.07
N LEU A 58 8.52 10.81 -7.80
CA LEU A 58 8.10 9.65 -7.01
C LEU A 58 7.37 10.06 -5.73
N GLY A 59 6.20 9.47 -5.54
CA GLY A 59 5.45 9.53 -4.29
C GLY A 59 5.46 8.19 -3.57
N PHE A 60 5.49 8.23 -2.24
CA PHE A 60 5.36 7.04 -1.40
C PHE A 60 4.22 7.24 -0.41
N LEU A 61 3.36 6.23 -0.31
CA LEU A 61 2.24 6.20 0.62
C LEU A 61 2.21 4.88 1.37
N TYR A 62 1.97 4.94 2.67
CA TYR A 62 1.94 3.79 3.56
C TYR A 62 0.57 3.66 4.20
N MET A 63 -0.02 2.46 4.14
CA MET A 63 -1.34 2.20 4.68
C MET A 63 -1.31 0.92 5.50
N ASP A 64 -1.57 1.02 6.79
CA ASP A 64 -1.65 -0.16 7.64
C ASP A 64 -2.64 0.03 8.78
N THR A 65 -3.18 -1.08 9.27
CA THR A 65 -4.02 -1.15 10.48
C THR A 65 -3.17 -1.21 11.76
N ARG A 66 -1.92 -1.64 11.66
CA ARG A 66 -1.02 -1.83 12.80
C ARG A 66 -0.28 -0.54 13.16
N GLU A 67 -0.50 -0.06 14.38
CA GLU A 67 0.17 1.14 14.92
C GLU A 67 1.71 1.02 14.95
N ALA A 68 2.25 -0.14 15.28
CA ALA A 68 3.72 -0.33 15.31
C ALA A 68 4.38 -0.09 13.93
N THR A 69 3.67 -0.36 12.83
CA THR A 69 4.17 -0.05 11.47
C THR A 69 4.35 1.46 11.29
N ARG A 70 3.49 2.28 11.92
CA ARG A 70 3.60 3.73 11.91
C ARG A 70 4.87 4.18 12.63
N ASP A 71 5.16 3.61 13.80
CA ASP A 71 6.33 3.98 14.60
C ASP A 71 7.64 3.59 13.90
N GLU A 72 7.64 2.47 13.16
CA GLU A 72 8.77 2.05 12.34
C GLU A 72 9.02 2.99 11.14
N ILE A 73 7.99 3.68 10.65
CA ILE A 73 8.05 4.57 9.49
C ILE A 73 8.19 6.02 9.98
N ASN A 74 9.42 6.53 9.99
CA ASN A 74 9.73 7.91 10.35
C ASN A 74 9.30 8.94 9.26
N ARG A 75 8.08 8.80 8.73
CA ARG A 75 7.47 9.60 7.66
C ARG A 75 5.97 9.76 7.90
N ALA A 76 5.61 10.27 9.09
CA ALA A 76 4.22 10.31 9.57
C ALA A 76 3.23 11.00 8.61
N ALA A 77 3.66 12.00 7.83
CA ALA A 77 2.80 12.71 6.87
C ALA A 77 2.38 11.85 5.66
N ARG A 78 3.06 10.71 5.42
CA ARG A 78 2.79 9.78 4.31
C ARG A 78 2.19 8.46 4.80
N PHE A 79 1.87 8.36 6.08
CA PHE A 79 1.29 7.18 6.69
C PHE A 79 -0.19 7.40 7.00
N ILE A 80 -1.04 6.53 6.47
CA ILE A 80 -2.47 6.49 6.76
C ILE A 80 -2.73 5.30 7.69
N GLY A 81 -3.06 5.61 8.94
CA GLY A 81 -3.56 4.62 9.88
C GLY A 81 -4.97 4.19 9.50
N LEU A 82 -5.13 2.93 9.13
CA LEU A 82 -6.43 2.30 8.91
C LEU A 82 -7.03 1.92 10.26
N ASN A 83 -7.31 2.95 11.07
CA ASN A 83 -7.86 2.77 12.40
C ASN A 83 -9.30 2.25 12.29
N LEU A 84 -9.60 1.21 13.05
CA LEU A 84 -10.95 0.70 13.16
C LEU A 84 -11.82 1.73 13.91
N PRO A 85 -13.03 2.04 13.41
CA PRO A 85 -13.94 2.91 14.14
C PRO A 85 -14.38 2.25 15.45
N HIS A 86 -14.54 3.05 16.50
CA HIS A 86 -15.21 2.60 17.70
C HIS A 86 -16.67 2.23 17.37
N PHE A 87 -17.22 1.22 18.04
CA PHE A 87 -18.57 0.70 17.76
C PHE A 87 -19.65 1.80 17.77
N SER A 88 -19.53 2.80 18.64
CA SER A 88 -20.41 3.97 18.73
C SER A 88 -20.50 4.80 17.44
N ASN A 89 -19.49 4.70 16.57
CA ASN A 89 -19.33 5.51 15.36
C ASN A 89 -19.84 4.77 14.10
N LEU A 90 -20.23 3.49 14.22
CA LEU A 90 -20.78 2.67 13.13
C LEU A 90 -22.29 2.89 12.91
N ARG A 91 -22.79 4.10 13.15
CA ARG A 91 -24.22 4.46 12.97
C ARG A 91 -24.65 4.59 11.50
N ASP A 92 -23.73 4.42 10.57
CA ASP A 92 -23.98 4.57 9.14
C ASP A 92 -24.66 3.32 8.59
N MET A 93 -25.95 3.44 8.28
CA MET A 93 -26.83 2.35 7.79
C MET A 93 -26.56 1.94 6.34
N ARG A 94 -25.52 2.48 5.70
CA ARG A 94 -25.18 2.13 4.31
C ARG A 94 -24.73 0.66 4.21
N PRO A 95 -25.27 -0.12 3.26
CA PRO A 95 -24.98 -1.55 3.14
C PRO A 95 -23.47 -1.82 3.06
N TRP A 96 -23.08 -2.94 3.66
CA TRP A 96 -21.68 -3.32 3.87
C TRP A 96 -21.24 -4.15 2.67
N ILE A 97 -20.20 -3.71 1.96
CA ILE A 97 -19.60 -4.47 0.84
C ILE A 97 -18.64 -5.52 1.40
N THR A 98 -19.07 -6.28 2.40
CA THR A 98 -18.33 -7.42 2.94
C THR A 98 -19.33 -8.46 3.42
N GLU A 99 -19.24 -9.69 2.92
CA GLU A 99 -20.06 -10.82 3.35
C GLU A 99 -19.79 -11.25 4.81
N CYS A 100 -18.78 -10.67 5.46
CA CYS A 100 -18.44 -10.91 6.85
C CYS A 100 -18.73 -9.67 7.68
N VAL A 101 -19.75 -9.74 8.53
CA VAL A 101 -19.96 -8.78 9.62
C VAL A 101 -18.73 -8.87 10.53
N PRO A 102 -17.97 -7.79 10.77
CA PRO A 102 -16.83 -7.84 11.67
C PRO A 102 -17.30 -8.30 13.06
N GLU A 103 -16.54 -9.19 13.70
CA GLU A 103 -16.81 -9.55 15.09
C GLU A 103 -16.50 -8.35 15.98
N LEU A 104 -17.55 -7.58 16.28
CA LEU A 104 -17.48 -6.26 16.91
C LEU A 104 -16.77 -6.26 18.28
N ARG A 105 -16.69 -7.41 18.95
CA ARG A 105 -16.00 -7.57 20.25
C ARG A 105 -14.47 -7.55 20.14
N HIS A 106 -13.91 -7.81 18.96
CA HIS A 106 -12.46 -7.80 18.70
C HIS A 106 -11.96 -6.46 18.13
N LEU A 107 -12.85 -5.50 17.85
CA LEU A 107 -12.50 -4.18 17.30
C LEU A 107 -11.72 -3.29 18.29
N SER A 108 -11.76 -3.61 19.59
CA SER A 108 -11.06 -2.89 20.65
C SER A 108 -9.54 -3.17 20.70
N LEU A 109 -9.04 -4.12 19.89
CA LEU A 109 -7.65 -4.59 19.90
C LEU A 109 -6.76 -3.83 18.89
N SER A 110 -6.95 -2.51 18.74
CA SER A 110 -6.33 -1.65 17.72
C SER A 110 -4.81 -1.79 17.57
N ARG A 111 -4.11 -2.32 18.58
CA ARG A 111 -2.66 -2.51 18.58
C ARG A 111 -2.14 -3.68 17.74
N GLU A 112 -2.96 -4.70 17.46
CA GLU A 112 -2.50 -5.93 16.77
C GLU A 112 -2.80 -5.95 15.26
N GLY A 113 -3.42 -4.88 14.73
CA GLY A 113 -3.76 -4.75 13.31
C GLY A 113 -5.00 -5.55 12.91
N ALA A 114 -5.12 -5.90 11.62
CA ALA A 114 -6.29 -6.60 11.08
C ALA A 114 -6.44 -8.06 11.53
N LEU A 115 -5.50 -8.62 12.31
CA LEU A 115 -5.52 -10.00 12.83
C LEU A 115 -5.78 -11.09 11.76
N GLY A 116 -5.36 -10.83 10.51
CA GLY A 116 -5.64 -11.74 9.39
C GLY A 116 -7.11 -11.76 8.94
N MET A 117 -7.95 -10.84 9.42
CA MET A 117 -9.35 -10.70 9.02
C MET A 117 -9.53 -9.59 7.99
N LEU A 118 -10.01 -9.95 6.79
CA LEU A 118 -10.26 -9.01 5.70
C LEU A 118 -11.31 -7.94 6.07
N ALA A 119 -12.38 -8.36 6.75
CA ALA A 119 -13.49 -7.49 7.11
C ALA A 119 -13.04 -6.28 7.94
N ASN A 120 -12.11 -6.49 8.87
CA ASN A 120 -11.58 -5.43 9.72
C ASN A 120 -10.89 -4.35 8.87
N ALA A 121 -10.01 -4.76 7.95
CA ALA A 121 -9.32 -3.82 7.07
C ALA A 121 -10.27 -3.10 6.10
N GLY A 122 -11.27 -3.80 5.57
CA GLY A 122 -12.27 -3.20 4.68
C GLY A 122 -13.10 -2.12 5.39
N VAL A 123 -13.54 -2.39 6.62
CA VAL A 123 -14.28 -1.43 7.45
C VAL A 123 -13.41 -0.23 7.83
N ALA A 124 -12.17 -0.47 8.25
CA ALA A 124 -11.21 0.60 8.54
C ALA A 124 -10.99 1.49 7.31
N ALA A 125 -10.76 0.91 6.13
CA ALA A 125 -10.57 1.67 4.90
C ALA A 125 -11.81 2.49 4.53
N ARG A 126 -13.01 1.90 4.64
CA ARG A 126 -14.27 2.61 4.36
C ARG A 126 -14.46 3.79 5.31
N TYR A 127 -14.23 3.60 6.61
CA TYR A 127 -14.35 4.67 7.60
C TYR A 127 -13.37 5.82 7.31
N ASN A 128 -12.16 5.48 6.85
CA ASN A 128 -11.12 6.45 6.52
C ASN A 128 -11.14 6.91 5.05
N TYR A 129 -12.21 6.66 4.29
CA TYR A 129 -12.24 6.87 2.84
C TYR A 129 -11.88 8.30 2.41
N ALA A 130 -12.49 9.30 3.04
CA ALA A 130 -12.20 10.71 2.74
C ALA A 130 -10.74 11.07 3.02
N ASN A 131 -10.17 10.51 4.10
CA ASN A 131 -8.77 10.71 4.46
C ASN A 131 -7.82 10.05 3.44
N ILE A 132 -8.14 8.83 3.01
CA ILE A 132 -7.41 8.11 1.96
C ILE A 132 -7.39 8.92 0.66
N ARG A 133 -8.56 9.39 0.22
CA ARG A 133 -8.68 10.21 -0.99
C ARG A 133 -7.89 11.51 -0.89
N GLY A 134 -8.00 12.24 0.22
CA GLY A 134 -7.28 13.50 0.42
C GLY A 134 -5.75 13.34 0.34
N HIS A 135 -5.20 12.26 0.91
CA HIS A 135 -3.76 11.98 0.82
C HIS A 135 -3.32 11.59 -0.60
N ILE A 136 -4.15 10.81 -1.32
CA ILE A 136 -3.87 10.45 -2.71
C ILE A 136 -3.86 11.71 -3.58
N ASP A 137 -4.88 12.56 -3.48
CA ASP A 137 -5.01 13.79 -4.26
C ASP A 137 -3.85 14.76 -3.98
N ALA A 138 -3.47 14.93 -2.71
CA ALA A 138 -2.30 15.74 -2.34
C ALA A 138 -1.00 15.18 -2.94
N LEU A 139 -0.78 13.87 -2.85
CA LEU A 139 0.43 13.23 -3.36
C LEU A 139 0.50 13.29 -4.90
N ILE A 140 -0.64 13.21 -5.59
CA ILE A 140 -0.73 13.43 -7.03
C ILE A 140 -0.30 14.85 -7.38
N GLY A 141 -0.79 15.85 -6.64
CA GLY A 141 -0.42 17.26 -6.84
C GLY A 141 1.08 17.52 -6.70
N ASP A 142 1.73 16.84 -5.74
CA ASP A 142 3.17 16.95 -5.51
C ASP A 142 4.02 16.28 -6.61
N VAL A 143 3.61 15.09 -7.04
CA VAL A 143 4.40 14.21 -7.93
C VAL A 143 4.16 14.50 -9.40
N CYS A 144 2.93 14.86 -9.77
CA CYS A 144 2.49 15.08 -11.13
C CYS A 144 1.67 16.36 -11.23
N PRO A 145 2.24 17.55 -10.96
CA PRO A 145 1.50 18.80 -11.02
C PRO A 145 0.96 19.09 -12.42
N TYR A 146 -0.35 19.38 -12.51
CA TYR A 146 -1.06 19.62 -13.77
C TYR A 146 -0.42 20.71 -14.65
N TYR A 147 0.11 21.77 -14.04
CA TYR A 147 0.73 22.89 -14.75
C TYR A 147 2.08 22.53 -15.40
N GLU A 148 2.69 21.39 -15.07
CA GLU A 148 3.88 20.87 -15.77
C GLU A 148 3.53 20.12 -17.07
N GLY A 149 2.23 20.04 -17.44
CA GLY A 149 1.77 19.39 -18.68
C GLY A 149 1.89 17.86 -18.67
N LYS A 150 2.30 17.26 -17.56
CA LYS A 150 2.36 15.81 -17.36
C LYS A 150 0.99 15.34 -16.90
N THR A 151 0.30 14.61 -17.76
CA THR A 151 -1.01 14.03 -17.45
C THR A 151 -0.94 12.54 -17.20
N TYR A 152 0.20 11.87 -17.38
CA TYR A 152 0.31 10.43 -17.18
C TYR A 152 0.94 10.08 -15.81
N LEU A 153 0.23 9.28 -15.02
CA LEU A 153 0.65 8.87 -13.68
C LEU A 153 0.52 7.35 -13.51
N ARG A 154 1.58 6.71 -12.99
CA ARG A 154 1.54 5.29 -12.61
C ARG A 154 1.36 5.13 -11.11
N ILE A 155 0.51 4.20 -10.71
CA ILE A 155 0.30 3.83 -9.32
C ILE A 155 0.71 2.37 -9.15
N HIS A 156 1.70 2.15 -8.30
CA HIS A 156 2.20 0.83 -7.94
C HIS A 156 1.67 0.47 -6.56
N LEU A 157 0.72 -0.46 -6.49
CA LEU A 157 0.14 -0.91 -5.24
C LEU A 157 0.81 -2.22 -4.83
N VAL A 158 1.60 -2.19 -3.76
CA VAL A 158 2.26 -3.36 -3.19
C VAL A 158 1.40 -3.89 -2.06
N ALA A 159 1.11 -5.19 -2.08
CA ALA A 159 0.24 -5.80 -1.08
C ALA A 159 0.60 -7.27 -0.82
N PHE A 160 0.44 -7.70 0.44
CA PHE A 160 0.58 -9.12 0.80
C PHE A 160 -0.80 -9.80 0.85
N LEU A 161 -1.02 -10.77 -0.03
CA LEU A 161 -2.32 -11.43 -0.21
C LEU A 161 -2.78 -12.23 1.01
N GLY A 162 -1.84 -12.74 1.81
CA GLY A 162 -2.17 -13.44 3.04
C GLY A 162 -2.56 -12.53 4.20
N GLY A 163 -2.27 -11.23 4.12
CA GLY A 163 -2.49 -10.29 5.22
C GLY A 163 -3.98 -10.03 5.49
N GLY A 164 -4.32 -9.54 6.68
CA GLY A 164 -5.68 -9.04 6.94
C GLY A 164 -5.91 -7.67 6.29
N THR A 165 -4.87 -6.81 6.31
CA THR A 165 -4.92 -5.44 5.75
C THR A 165 -5.29 -5.40 4.26
N ILE A 166 -5.07 -6.48 3.50
CA ILE A 166 -5.46 -6.58 2.09
C ILE A 166 -6.97 -6.41 1.87
N GLY A 167 -7.80 -6.62 2.90
CA GLY A 167 -9.25 -6.34 2.82
C GLY A 167 -9.59 -4.87 2.53
N ALA A 168 -8.63 -3.95 2.70
CA ALA A 168 -8.76 -2.54 2.29
C ALA A 168 -8.58 -2.31 0.78
N LEU A 169 -8.07 -3.30 0.04
CA LEU A 169 -7.76 -3.18 -1.39
C LEU A 169 -8.95 -2.72 -2.24
N PRO A 170 -10.18 -3.28 -2.11
CA PRO A 170 -11.31 -2.83 -2.91
C PRO A 170 -11.62 -1.34 -2.72
N ILE A 171 -11.53 -0.85 -1.48
CA ILE A 171 -11.80 0.54 -1.12
C ILE A 171 -10.72 1.46 -1.69
N LEU A 172 -9.45 1.04 -1.62
CA LEU A 172 -8.34 1.78 -2.21
C LEU A 172 -8.47 1.86 -3.74
N LEU A 173 -8.85 0.77 -4.40
CA LEU A 173 -9.10 0.78 -5.85
C LEU A 173 -10.27 1.70 -6.23
N ALA A 174 -11.33 1.74 -5.42
CA ALA A 174 -12.42 2.70 -5.61
C ALA A 174 -11.94 4.15 -5.48
N ALA A 175 -11.16 4.47 -4.44
CA ALA A 175 -10.57 5.81 -4.25
C ALA A 175 -9.69 6.21 -5.45
N LEU A 176 -8.86 5.27 -5.93
CA LEU A 176 -8.04 5.48 -7.11
C LEU A 176 -8.87 5.68 -8.38
N SER A 177 -9.97 4.95 -8.55
CA SER A 177 -10.87 5.09 -9.70
C SER A 177 -11.54 6.48 -9.74
N GLU A 178 -11.92 7.02 -8.58
CA GLU A 178 -12.46 8.38 -8.47
C GLU A 178 -11.39 9.43 -8.74
N ALA A 179 -10.15 9.20 -8.28
CA ALA A 179 -9.02 10.06 -8.64
C ALA A 179 -8.79 10.08 -10.15
N ARG A 180 -9.11 9.01 -10.90
CA ARG A 180 -9.08 8.99 -12.37
C ARG A 180 -10.11 9.89 -13.05
N GLY A 181 -11.14 10.33 -12.34
CA GLY A 181 -12.09 11.33 -12.85
C GLY A 181 -11.50 12.73 -13.04
N THR A 182 -10.21 12.92 -12.73
CA THR A 182 -9.43 14.15 -12.94
C THR A 182 -8.74 14.14 -14.32
N ALA A 183 -8.07 15.23 -14.71
CA ALA A 183 -7.42 15.39 -16.01
C ALA A 183 -6.16 14.52 -16.25
N TYR A 184 -5.92 13.49 -15.43
CA TYR A 184 -4.78 12.59 -15.53
C TYR A 184 -5.16 11.23 -16.11
N ASN A 185 -4.29 10.67 -16.95
CA ASN A 185 -4.30 9.31 -17.43
C ASN A 185 -3.57 8.39 -16.44
N PHE A 186 -4.33 7.62 -15.66
CA PHE A 186 -3.81 6.73 -14.63
C PHE A 186 -3.59 5.31 -15.14
N SER A 187 -2.45 4.72 -14.78
CA SER A 187 -2.21 3.28 -14.87
C SER A 187 -1.96 2.73 -13.48
N THR A 188 -2.75 1.74 -13.05
CA THR A 188 -2.57 1.06 -11.76
C THR A 188 -1.98 -0.33 -11.97
N VAL A 189 -0.88 -0.62 -11.29
CA VAL A 189 -0.17 -1.90 -11.32
C VAL A 189 -0.21 -2.51 -9.92
N LEU A 190 -0.67 -3.75 -9.83
CA LEU A 190 -0.75 -4.50 -8.57
C LEU A 190 0.47 -5.41 -8.42
N HIS A 191 1.25 -5.20 -7.37
CA HIS A 191 2.37 -6.05 -6.97
C HIS A 191 1.94 -6.90 -5.78
N LEU A 192 1.45 -8.10 -6.08
CA LEU A 192 0.81 -8.98 -5.10
C LEU A 192 1.76 -10.08 -4.65
N LEU A 193 2.04 -10.11 -3.35
CA LEU A 193 2.93 -11.08 -2.72
C LEU A 193 2.12 -12.26 -2.21
N MET A 194 2.44 -13.46 -2.70
CA MET A 194 1.80 -14.71 -2.31
C MET A 194 2.32 -15.20 -0.95
N PRO A 195 1.46 -15.74 -0.07
CA PRO A 195 1.93 -16.43 1.12
C PRO A 195 2.67 -17.71 0.76
N GLN A 196 3.71 -18.03 1.53
CA GLN A 196 4.43 -19.30 1.44
C GLN A 196 4.41 -19.99 2.80
N ARG A 197 4.29 -21.32 2.80
CA ARG A 197 4.38 -22.11 4.03
C ARG A 197 5.76 -21.91 4.67
N GLY A 198 5.81 -21.62 5.97
CA GLY A 198 7.06 -21.40 6.70
C GLY A 198 7.54 -19.94 6.79
N MET A 199 6.84 -18.99 6.18
CA MET A 199 7.11 -17.55 6.36
C MET A 199 6.48 -16.95 7.62
N SER A 200 5.64 -17.71 8.32
CA SER A 200 5.00 -17.30 9.57
C SER A 200 5.62 -18.01 10.77
N ARG A 201 5.56 -17.37 11.94
CA ARG A 201 6.02 -17.93 13.22
C ARG A 201 5.17 -19.14 13.66
N ASP A 202 3.93 -19.22 13.19
CA ASP A 202 3.01 -20.33 13.44
C ASP A 202 2.38 -20.78 12.10
N PRO A 203 3.12 -21.55 11.30
CA PRO A 203 2.71 -21.87 9.93
C PRO A 203 1.45 -22.74 9.88
N ASP A 204 1.22 -23.59 10.87
CA ASP A 204 0.09 -24.54 10.82
C ASP A 204 -1.25 -23.85 11.08
N ASN A 205 -1.29 -22.80 11.91
CA ASN A 205 -2.51 -22.03 12.13
C ASN A 205 -2.67 -20.85 11.15
N SER A 206 -1.58 -20.16 10.82
CA SER A 206 -1.66 -18.92 10.02
C SER A 206 -1.73 -19.16 8.51
N TYR A 207 -1.10 -20.21 7.98
CA TYR A 207 -1.04 -20.45 6.54
C TYR A 207 -2.42 -20.74 5.92
N PRO A 208 -3.30 -21.55 6.54
CA PRO A 208 -4.67 -21.73 6.02
C PRO A 208 -5.46 -20.41 5.94
N LEU A 209 -5.32 -19.53 6.94
CA LEU A 209 -5.97 -18.21 6.94
C LEU A 209 -5.41 -17.31 5.83
N GLN A 210 -4.09 -17.31 5.63
CA GLN A 210 -3.44 -16.57 4.56
C GLN A 210 -3.90 -17.05 3.18
N LEU A 211 -4.04 -18.36 2.97
CA LEU A 211 -4.57 -18.92 1.73
C LEU A 211 -6.04 -18.52 1.49
N ARG A 212 -6.87 -18.53 2.55
CA ARG A 212 -8.26 -18.06 2.47
C ARG A 212 -8.31 -16.59 2.01
N ASN A 213 -7.52 -15.72 2.64
CA ASN A 213 -7.46 -14.30 2.30
C ASN A 213 -6.97 -14.06 0.86
N THR A 214 -5.96 -14.83 0.46
CA THR A 214 -5.41 -14.82 -0.88
C THR A 214 -6.47 -15.21 -1.91
N TYR A 215 -7.18 -16.32 -1.68
CA TYR A 215 -8.25 -16.78 -2.53
C TYR A 215 -9.36 -15.72 -2.67
N ALA A 216 -9.87 -15.21 -1.56
CA ALA A 216 -10.93 -14.19 -1.58
C ALA A 216 -10.51 -12.92 -2.35
N THR A 217 -9.28 -12.46 -2.14
CA THR A 217 -8.75 -11.27 -2.83
C THR A 217 -8.56 -11.51 -4.33
N ILE A 218 -8.05 -12.68 -4.73
CA ILE A 218 -7.89 -13.04 -6.14
C ILE A 218 -9.26 -13.14 -6.83
N GLN A 219 -10.28 -13.70 -6.16
CA GLN A 219 -11.63 -13.77 -6.71
C GLN A 219 -12.24 -12.38 -6.90
N PHE A 220 -12.01 -11.45 -5.98
CA PHE A 220 -12.45 -10.06 -6.15
C PHE A 220 -11.78 -9.36 -7.35
N LEU A 221 -10.53 -9.70 -7.67
CA LEU A 221 -9.77 -9.08 -8.76
C LEU A 221 -10.09 -9.66 -10.16
N ARG A 222 -10.85 -10.74 -10.24
CA ARG A 222 -11.30 -11.37 -11.49
C ARG A 222 -12.57 -10.73 -12.01
#